data_AF-A0A0G1YSK2-F1
#
_entry.id   AF-A0A0G1YSK2-F1
#
_cell.length_a   1.000
_cell.length_b   1.000
_cell.length_c   1.000
_cell.angle_alpha   90.00
_cell.angle_beta   90.00
_cell.angle_gamma   90.00
#
_symmetry.space_group_name_H-M   'P 1'
#
loop_
_entity.id
_entity.type
_entity.pdbx_description
1 polymer ?
#
loop_
_entity_poly.entity_id
_entity_poly.type
_entity_poly.pdbx_seq_one_letter_code
_entity_poly.pdbx_strand_id
1 'polypeptide(L)'
;MKPARNRARAGAPKGSTERLTVSNRTRDTADVRIAIVSSSFRPEVTKSLEKHCVATLEHQGVQKNQLTFVRVPGALEIPLAAKRLAQKGAYSAIIVFGAIYKGKTYHFEQIANECSRGCMDVSLQYEIPVIFEVLAVYNPRDAIERATRAVENKGAEAAMTALSMIALLKKI
;
A
#
# COMPACT_ATOMS: atom_id res chain seq x y z
N MET A 1 -57.94 -47.80 -3.70
CA MET A 1 -56.51 -48.07 -3.49
C MET A 1 -55.83 -46.74 -3.14
N LYS A 2 -55.32 -46.56 -1.91
CA LYS A 2 -54.73 -45.29 -1.44
C LYS A 2 -53.32 -45.07 -2.04
N PRO A 3 -52.90 -43.84 -2.41
CA PRO A 3 -51.52 -43.59 -2.76
C PRO A 3 -50.66 -43.37 -1.50
N ALA A 4 -49.43 -43.90 -1.56
CA ALA A 4 -48.43 -43.81 -0.51
C ALA A 4 -47.83 -42.39 -0.39
N ARG A 5 -47.59 -41.98 0.86
CA ARG A 5 -46.88 -40.74 1.23
C ARG A 5 -45.35 -40.90 1.10
N ASN A 6 -44.71 -39.74 0.94
CA ASN A 6 -43.39 -39.35 1.50
C ASN A 6 -42.16 -39.76 0.66
N ARG A 7 -41.13 -38.91 0.43
CA ARG A 7 -40.61 -37.77 1.21
C ARG A 7 -40.03 -36.69 0.29
N ALA A 8 -40.41 -35.43 0.52
CA ALA A 8 -39.64 -34.29 0.07
C ALA A 8 -38.29 -34.29 0.82
N ARG A 9 -37.17 -34.37 0.10
CA ARG A 9 -35.86 -34.04 0.66
C ARG A 9 -35.85 -32.53 0.88
N ALA A 10 -35.80 -32.11 2.14
CA ALA A 10 -35.48 -30.75 2.52
C ALA A 10 -34.13 -30.38 1.90
N GLY A 11 -34.14 -29.44 0.96
CA GLY A 11 -32.93 -28.82 0.46
C GLY A 11 -32.27 -28.07 1.61
N ALA A 12 -31.05 -28.46 1.97
CA ALA A 12 -30.21 -27.67 2.85
C ALA A 12 -30.06 -26.25 2.26
N PRO A 13 -30.07 -25.18 3.07
CA PRO A 13 -29.76 -23.85 2.57
C PRO A 13 -28.33 -23.88 2.04
N LYS A 14 -28.16 -23.67 0.73
CA LYS A 14 -26.86 -23.37 0.13
C LYS A 14 -26.42 -22.02 0.69
N GLY A 15 -25.69 -22.04 1.81
CA GLY A 15 -24.99 -20.85 2.29
C GLY A 15 -23.99 -20.44 1.23
N SER A 16 -24.32 -19.42 0.44
CA SER A 16 -23.38 -18.81 -0.48
C SER A 16 -22.25 -18.18 0.34
N THR A 17 -21.05 -18.74 0.27
CA THR A 17 -19.87 -18.09 0.85
C THR A 17 -19.65 -16.77 0.13
N GLU A 18 -19.83 -15.65 0.84
CA GLU A 18 -19.48 -14.34 0.32
C GLU A 18 -17.96 -14.23 0.22
N ARG A 19 -17.44 -13.92 -0.97
CA ARG A 19 -16.00 -13.74 -1.23
C ARG A 19 -15.73 -12.29 -1.57
N LEU A 20 -15.24 -11.52 -0.59
CA LEU A 20 -14.75 -10.17 -0.82
C LEU A 20 -13.40 -10.23 -1.56
N THR A 21 -13.37 -9.84 -2.83
CA THR A 21 -12.15 -9.80 -3.64
C THR A 21 -11.65 -8.38 -3.84
N VAL A 22 -10.33 -8.26 -3.95
CA VAL A 22 -9.64 -7.05 -4.40
C VAL A 22 -10.07 -6.76 -5.85
N SER A 23 -10.58 -5.55 -6.10
CA SER A 23 -10.87 -5.07 -7.45
C SER A 23 -9.71 -4.21 -7.93
N ASN A 24 -9.14 -4.53 -9.09
CA ASN A 24 -8.13 -3.67 -9.74
C ASN A 24 -8.71 -2.36 -10.29
N ARG A 25 -10.00 -2.08 -10.07
CA ARG A 25 -10.65 -0.82 -10.42
C ARG A 25 -11.41 -0.26 -9.22
N THR A 26 -10.92 0.85 -8.69
CA THR A 26 -11.71 1.82 -7.91
C THR A 26 -12.53 2.63 -8.88
N ARG A 27 -13.86 2.39 -8.93
CA ARG A 27 -14.77 3.11 -9.83
C ARG A 27 -15.09 4.54 -9.39
N ASP A 28 -14.71 4.90 -8.17
CA ASP A 28 -14.88 6.23 -7.62
C ASP A 28 -13.63 6.60 -6.80
N THR A 29 -12.86 7.54 -7.33
CA THR A 29 -11.66 8.11 -6.71
C THR A 29 -11.90 9.50 -6.14
N ALA A 30 -13.13 10.05 -6.20
CA ALA A 30 -13.41 11.44 -5.81
C ALA A 30 -13.06 11.74 -4.34
N ASP A 31 -13.26 10.75 -3.46
CA ASP A 31 -12.97 10.87 -2.03
C ASP A 31 -11.61 10.29 -1.61
N VAL A 32 -10.83 9.77 -2.55
CA VAL A 32 -9.52 9.18 -2.25
C VAL A 32 -8.53 10.29 -1.95
N ARG A 33 -7.94 10.29 -0.76
CA ARG A 33 -6.83 11.18 -0.39
C ARG A 33 -5.61 10.36 0.00
N ILE A 34 -4.47 10.61 -0.61
CA ILE A 34 -3.25 9.81 -0.40
C ILE A 34 -2.14 10.71 0.11
N ALA A 35 -1.50 10.29 1.21
CA ALA A 35 -0.23 10.88 1.61
C ALA A 35 0.93 10.03 1.08
N ILE A 36 1.93 10.67 0.48
CA ILE A 36 3.15 10.04 0.00
C ILE A 36 4.29 10.55 0.86
N VAL A 37 4.90 9.64 1.65
CA VAL A 37 6.05 9.93 2.51
C VAL A 37 7.29 9.34 1.89
N SER A 38 8.25 10.18 1.54
CA SER A 38 9.47 9.74 0.86
C SER A 38 10.72 10.13 1.64
N SER A 39 11.69 9.24 1.71
CA SER A 39 13.03 9.55 2.20
C SER A 39 13.80 10.44 1.20
N SER A 40 14.53 11.42 1.73
CA SER A 40 15.52 12.23 0.98
C SER A 40 16.81 11.47 0.70
N PHE A 41 17.10 10.42 1.47
CA PHE A 41 18.23 9.54 1.23
C PHE A 41 17.99 8.66 -0.01
N ARG A 42 19.00 8.55 -0.89
CA ARG A 42 18.94 7.87 -2.21
C ARG A 42 17.85 8.44 -3.14
N PRO A 43 17.89 9.75 -3.43
CA PRO A 43 16.85 10.43 -4.21
C PRO A 43 16.68 9.87 -5.63
N GLU A 44 17.72 9.27 -6.22
CA GLU A 44 17.66 8.62 -7.52
C GLU A 44 16.64 7.47 -7.56
N VAL A 45 16.48 6.74 -6.45
CA VAL A 45 15.49 5.66 -6.31
C VAL A 45 14.15 6.23 -5.90
N THR A 46 14.11 7.02 -4.81
CA THR A 46 12.85 7.46 -4.22
C THR A 46 12.07 8.40 -5.13
N LYS A 47 12.74 9.28 -5.88
CA LYS A 47 12.08 10.12 -6.88
C LYS A 47 11.51 9.31 -8.05
N SER A 48 12.18 8.22 -8.45
CA SER A 48 11.66 7.35 -9.51
C SER A 48 10.42 6.59 -9.04
N LEU A 49 10.44 6.03 -7.83
CA LEU A 49 9.27 5.37 -7.22
C LEU A 49 8.09 6.34 -7.13
N GLU A 50 8.32 7.53 -6.58
CA GLU A 50 7.28 8.56 -6.44
C GLU A 50 6.71 8.98 -7.80
N LYS A 51 7.57 9.20 -8.81
CA LYS A 51 7.14 9.54 -10.17
C LYS A 51 6.19 8.50 -10.75
N HIS A 52 6.54 7.21 -10.69
CA HIS A 52 5.71 6.14 -11.25
C HIS A 52 4.45 5.90 -10.43
N CYS A 53 4.51 6.09 -9.11
CA CYS A 53 3.35 6.06 -8.24
C CYS A 53 2.33 7.14 -8.63
N VAL A 54 2.77 8.40 -8.72
CA VAL A 54 1.90 9.53 -9.09
C VAL A 54 1.32 9.32 -10.48
N ALA A 55 2.13 8.96 -11.48
CA ALA A 55 1.63 8.70 -12.83
C ALA A 55 0.57 7.58 -12.86
N THR A 56 0.75 6.54 -12.03
CA THR A 56 -0.22 5.45 -11.91
C THR A 56 -1.50 5.90 -11.22
N LEU A 57 -1.40 6.66 -10.13
CA LEU A 57 -2.56 7.22 -9.42
C LEU A 57 -3.37 8.16 -10.32
N GLU A 58 -2.71 9.04 -11.08
CA GLU A 58 -3.34 9.95 -12.04
C GLU A 58 -4.04 9.16 -13.17
N HIS A 59 -3.39 8.12 -13.70
CA HIS A 59 -4.01 7.23 -14.69
C HIS A 59 -5.25 6.50 -14.15
N GLN A 60 -5.30 6.23 -12.84
CA GLN A 60 -6.48 5.66 -12.17
C GLN A 60 -7.52 6.71 -11.74
N GLY A 61 -7.31 8.00 -12.06
CA GLY A 61 -8.24 9.08 -11.79
C GLY A 61 -8.09 9.76 -10.43
N VAL A 62 -7.00 9.54 -9.69
CA VAL A 62 -6.68 10.34 -8.50
C VAL A 62 -6.01 11.64 -8.92
N GLN A 63 -6.59 12.75 -8.52
CA GLN A 63 -6.14 14.08 -8.88
C GLN A 63 -4.97 14.54 -8.00
N LYS A 64 -4.11 15.40 -8.55
CA LYS A 64 -2.94 15.92 -7.84
C LYS A 64 -3.28 16.65 -6.54
N ASN A 65 -4.42 17.33 -6.46
CA ASN A 65 -4.89 18.01 -5.24
C ASN A 65 -5.34 17.04 -4.12
N GLN A 66 -5.51 15.77 -4.44
CA GLN A 66 -5.79 14.70 -3.47
C GLN A 66 -4.51 14.06 -2.92
N LEU A 67 -3.34 14.46 -3.44
CA LEU A 67 -2.04 13.95 -3.03
C LEU A 67 -1.35 14.93 -2.09
N THR A 68 -0.88 14.44 -0.94
CA THR A 68 0.01 15.20 -0.05
C THR A 68 1.40 14.58 -0.09
N PHE A 69 2.42 15.38 -0.39
CA PHE A 69 3.81 14.92 -0.40
C PHE A 69 4.53 15.35 0.87
N VAL A 70 5.17 14.40 1.56
CA VAL A 70 5.99 14.64 2.75
C VAL A 70 7.37 14.07 2.51
N ARG A 71 8.41 14.87 2.76
CA ARG A 71 9.80 14.42 2.66
C ARG A 71 10.38 14.29 4.05
N VAL A 72 11.03 13.17 4.32
CA VAL A 72 11.74 12.90 5.59
C VAL A 72 13.24 12.72 5.33
N PRO A 73 14.12 12.92 6.34
CA PRO A 73 15.57 12.79 6.14
C PRO A 73 15.99 11.39 5.65
N GLY A 74 15.59 10.34 6.37
CA GLY A 74 15.87 8.95 6.02
C GLY A 74 14.68 8.02 6.26
N ALA A 75 14.90 6.72 6.03
CA ALA A 75 13.85 5.72 6.20
C ALA A 75 13.39 5.56 7.65
N LEU A 76 14.28 5.77 8.63
CA LEU A 76 13.95 5.61 10.05
C LEU A 76 12.91 6.64 10.54
N GLU A 77 12.79 7.79 9.88
CA GLU A 77 11.80 8.82 10.20
C GLU A 77 10.43 8.59 9.53
N ILE A 78 10.34 7.69 8.55
CA ILE A 78 9.09 7.39 7.82
C ILE A 78 7.95 6.99 8.77
N PRO A 79 8.12 6.05 9.72
CA PRO A 79 7.03 5.65 10.60
C PRO A 79 6.45 6.80 11.43
N LEU A 80 7.30 7.71 11.92
CA LEU A 80 6.85 8.86 12.70
C LEU A 80 6.02 9.82 11.85
N ALA A 81 6.46 10.11 10.63
CA ALA A 81 5.69 10.94 9.70
C ALA A 81 4.35 10.27 9.32
N ALA A 82 4.38 8.97 9.00
CA ALA A 82 3.19 8.19 8.70
C ALA A 82 2.18 8.20 9.87
N LYS A 83 2.65 8.00 11.10
CA LYS A 83 1.84 8.09 12.32
C LYS A 83 1.14 9.44 12.44
N ARG A 84 1.88 10.54 12.28
CA ARG A 84 1.32 11.89 12.36
C ARG A 84 0.30 12.16 11.27
N LEU A 85 0.48 11.60 10.07
CA LEU A 85 -0.49 11.71 8.97
C LEU A 85 -1.75 10.89 9.25
N ALA A 86 -1.60 9.66 9.73
CA ALA A 86 -2.70 8.79 10.11
C ALA A 86 -3.58 9.42 11.20
N GLN A 87 -2.96 10.02 12.23
CA GLN A 87 -3.66 10.74 13.31
C GLN A 87 -4.54 11.90 12.82
N LYS A 88 -4.26 12.49 11.66
CA LYS A 88 -5.10 13.58 11.11
C LYS A 88 -6.45 13.07 10.58
N GLY A 89 -6.60 11.78 10.30
CA GLY A 89 -7.83 11.20 9.76
C GLY A 89 -8.23 11.73 8.38
N ALA A 90 -7.31 12.37 7.65
CA ALA A 90 -7.60 13.05 6.39
C ALA A 90 -7.27 12.22 5.14
N TYR A 91 -6.65 11.05 5.31
CA TYR A 91 -6.12 10.23 4.23
C TYR A 91 -6.80 8.86 4.19
N SER A 92 -7.03 8.36 2.99
CA SER A 92 -7.53 7.01 2.72
C SER A 92 -6.42 5.96 2.75
N ALA A 93 -5.19 6.37 2.42
CA ALA A 93 -3.99 5.55 2.50
C ALA A 93 -2.73 6.42 2.63
N ILE A 94 -1.66 5.81 3.11
CA ILE A 94 -0.31 6.38 3.15
C ILE A 94 0.59 5.47 2.31
N ILE A 95 1.35 6.03 1.39
CA ILE A 95 2.36 5.31 0.62
C ILE A 95 3.72 5.80 1.07
N VAL A 96 4.64 4.88 1.37
CA VAL A 96 5.97 5.24 1.87
C VAL A 96 7.07 4.74 0.95
N PHE A 97 8.04 5.61 0.65
CA PHE A 97 9.16 5.33 -0.24
C PHE A 97 10.51 5.56 0.44
N GLY A 98 11.42 4.61 0.23
CA GLY A 98 12.80 4.72 0.71
C GLY A 98 13.72 3.74 0.00
N ALA A 99 15.01 3.88 0.22
CA ALA A 99 15.98 2.88 -0.22
C ALA A 99 17.12 2.78 0.80
N ILE A 100 17.44 1.55 1.19
CA ILE A 100 18.45 1.22 2.19
C ILE A 100 19.37 0.18 1.54
N TYR A 101 20.66 0.50 1.41
CA TYR A 101 21.63 -0.40 0.79
C TYR A 101 22.45 -1.07 1.88
N LYS A 102 22.68 -2.39 1.75
CA LYS A 102 23.52 -3.12 2.70
C LYS A 102 24.93 -2.53 2.73
N GLY A 103 25.32 -2.07 3.91
CA GLY A 103 26.68 -1.66 4.22
C GLY A 103 27.45 -2.74 4.99
N LYS A 104 28.58 -2.34 5.60
CA LYS A 104 29.45 -3.25 6.38
C LYS A 104 28.93 -3.54 7.79
N THR A 105 28.04 -2.70 8.32
CA THR A 105 27.61 -2.74 9.72
C THR A 105 26.17 -3.21 9.83
N TYR A 106 25.74 -3.49 11.07
CA TYR A 106 24.37 -3.86 11.44
C TYR A 106 23.36 -2.71 11.26
N HIS A 107 23.82 -1.52 10.90
CA HIS A 107 22.98 -0.34 10.70
C HIS A 107 21.90 -0.55 9.63
N PHE A 108 22.20 -1.36 8.59
CA PHE A 108 21.23 -1.73 7.56
C PHE A 108 20.03 -2.45 8.16
N GLU A 109 20.28 -3.48 8.97
CA GLU A 109 19.24 -4.28 9.63
C GLU A 109 18.41 -3.44 10.59
N GLN A 110 19.06 -2.58 11.38
CA GLN A 110 18.35 -1.68 12.30
C GLN A 110 17.35 -0.80 11.56
N ILE A 111 17.79 -0.10 10.51
CA ILE A 111 16.90 0.80 9.78
C ILE A 111 15.80 0.01 9.05
N ALA A 112 16.16 -1.04 8.31
CA ALA A 112 15.19 -1.78 7.51
C ALA A 112 14.09 -2.42 8.38
N ASN A 113 14.49 -3.04 9.49
CA ASN A 113 13.56 -3.74 10.38
C ASN A 113 12.70 -2.76 11.18
N GLU A 114 13.29 -1.70 11.77
CA GLU A 114 12.52 -0.71 12.53
C GLU A 114 11.60 0.14 11.65
N CYS A 115 12.02 0.47 10.43
CA CYS A 115 11.15 1.18 9.48
C CYS A 115 9.95 0.32 9.08
N SER A 116 10.16 -0.96 8.75
CA SER A 116 9.08 -1.88 8.37
C SER A 116 8.10 -2.13 9.52
N ARG A 117 8.62 -2.48 10.70
CA ARG A 117 7.81 -2.65 11.93
C ARG A 117 7.01 -1.40 12.24
N GLY A 118 7.65 -0.23 12.27
CA GLY A 118 6.95 1.01 12.61
C GLY A 118 5.85 1.36 11.62
N CYS A 119 6.03 1.09 10.32
CA CYS A 119 4.95 1.31 9.33
C CYS A 119 3.79 0.33 9.52
N MET A 120 4.08 -0.94 9.83
CA MET A 120 3.06 -1.94 10.14
C MET A 120 2.27 -1.56 11.39
N ASP A 121 2.96 -1.14 12.46
CA ASP A 121 2.34 -0.68 13.69
C ASP A 121 1.40 0.50 13.44
N VAL A 122 1.81 1.48 12.62
CA VAL A 122 0.93 2.59 12.21
C VAL A 122 -0.29 2.09 11.45
N SER A 123 -0.12 1.15 10.51
CA SER A 123 -1.22 0.64 9.71
C SER A 123 -2.29 -0.05 10.57
N LEU A 124 -1.85 -0.90 11.49
CA LEU A 124 -2.75 -1.63 12.39
C LEU A 124 -3.35 -0.73 13.48
N GLN A 125 -2.56 0.18 14.06
CA GLN A 125 -3.03 1.06 15.13
C GLN A 125 -4.10 2.06 14.67
N TYR A 126 -3.97 2.57 13.45
CA TYR A 126 -4.85 3.61 12.91
C TYR A 126 -5.82 3.09 11.85
N GLU A 127 -5.82 1.78 11.57
CA GLU A 127 -6.68 1.11 10.60
C GLU A 127 -6.64 1.77 9.20
N ILE A 128 -5.46 2.27 8.82
CA ILE A 128 -5.20 2.91 7.53
C ILE A 128 -4.14 2.11 6.76
N PRO A 129 -4.34 1.82 5.47
CA PRO A 129 -3.31 1.16 4.66
C PRO A 129 -2.04 2.01 4.61
N VAL A 130 -0.94 1.45 5.11
CA VAL A 130 0.41 2.00 4.91
C VAL A 130 1.14 1.11 3.90
N ILE A 131 1.21 1.57 2.65
CA ILE A 131 1.83 0.81 1.57
C ILE A 131 3.35 1.02 1.63
N PHE A 132 4.07 -0.07 1.93
CA PHE A 132 5.48 -0.04 2.26
C PHE A 132 6.38 -0.36 1.07
N GLU A 133 7.01 0.67 0.50
CA GLU A 133 7.97 0.53 -0.60
C GLU A 133 9.31 1.18 -0.25
N VAL A 134 9.85 0.77 0.90
CA VAL A 134 11.24 1.04 1.29
C VAL A 134 12.11 -0.12 0.82
N LEU A 135 12.89 0.11 -0.23
CA LEU A 135 13.72 -0.91 -0.86
C LEU A 135 14.98 -1.18 -0.02
N ALA A 136 14.92 -2.19 0.84
CA ALA A 136 16.09 -2.72 1.55
C ALA A 136 16.77 -3.79 0.67
N VAL A 137 17.93 -3.45 0.09
CA VAL A 137 18.63 -4.30 -0.89
C VAL A 137 20.07 -4.58 -0.50
N TYR A 138 20.56 -5.76 -0.89
CA TYR A 138 21.97 -6.13 -0.75
C TYR A 138 22.84 -5.49 -1.83
N ASN A 139 22.34 -5.42 -3.07
CA ASN A 139 23.02 -4.79 -4.19
C ASN A 139 22.29 -3.50 -4.59
N PRO A 140 22.97 -2.33 -4.66
CA PRO A 140 22.35 -1.08 -5.10
C PRO A 140 21.68 -1.16 -6.49
N ARG A 141 22.15 -2.04 -7.39
CA ARG A 141 21.54 -2.24 -8.71
C ARG A 141 20.08 -2.72 -8.60
N ASP A 142 19.80 -3.58 -7.62
CA ASP A 142 18.45 -4.12 -7.39
C ASP A 142 17.43 -3.03 -7.06
N ALA A 143 17.86 -1.97 -6.37
CA ALA A 143 16.99 -0.84 -6.05
C ALA A 143 16.65 -0.01 -7.29
N ILE A 144 17.63 0.21 -8.18
CA ILE A 144 17.40 0.89 -9.44
C ILE A 144 16.45 0.07 -10.31
N GLU A 145 16.71 -1.23 -10.49
CA GLU A 145 15.85 -2.11 -11.28
C GLU A 145 14.40 -2.10 -10.80
N ARG A 146 14.19 -2.19 -9.48
CA ARG A 146 12.84 -2.15 -8.87
C ARG A 146 12.16 -0.78 -8.94
N ALA A 147 12.91 0.30 -9.13
CA ALA A 147 12.39 1.67 -9.14
C ALA A 147 12.26 2.28 -10.53
N THR A 148 12.98 1.79 -11.54
CA THR A 148 13.06 2.43 -12.87
C THR A 148 12.58 1.54 -14.01
N ARG A 149 12.39 0.23 -13.81
CA ARG A 149 11.82 -0.62 -14.86
C ARG A 149 10.38 -0.20 -15.16
N ALA A 150 10.00 -0.32 -16.43
CA ALA A 150 8.62 -0.07 -16.87
C ALA A 150 7.65 -1.18 -16.43
N VAL A 151 8.16 -2.41 -16.32
CA VAL A 151 7.43 -3.59 -15.84
C VAL A 151 7.96 -3.92 -14.44
N GLU A 152 7.06 -4.17 -13.48
CA GLU A 152 7.38 -4.44 -12.06
C GLU A 152 8.00 -3.24 -11.32
N ASN A 153 7.51 -2.03 -11.63
CA ASN A 153 7.91 -0.83 -10.91
C ASN A 153 7.25 -0.78 -9.53
N LYS A 154 8.04 -0.75 -8.47
CA LYS A 154 7.51 -0.71 -7.10
C LYS A 154 6.69 0.54 -6.78
N GLY A 155 6.95 1.67 -7.42
CA GLY A 155 6.12 2.86 -7.29
C GLY A 155 4.71 2.67 -7.86
N ALA A 156 4.61 2.07 -9.06
CA ALA A 156 3.34 1.76 -9.70
C ALA A 156 2.56 0.68 -8.95
N GLU A 157 3.25 -0.36 -8.47
CA GLU A 157 2.66 -1.38 -7.61
C GLU A 157 2.12 -0.78 -6.31
N ALA A 158 2.83 0.17 -5.71
CA ALA A 158 2.37 0.87 -4.51
C ALA A 158 1.03 1.57 -4.73
N ALA A 159 0.90 2.29 -5.86
CA ALA A 159 -0.31 3.01 -6.23
C ALA A 159 -1.49 2.05 -6.39
N MET A 160 -1.30 0.96 -7.14
CA MET A 160 -2.36 -0.04 -7.35
C MET A 160 -2.74 -0.76 -6.05
N THR A 161 -1.76 -1.05 -5.19
CA THR A 161 -1.99 -1.66 -3.88
C THR A 161 -2.78 -0.72 -2.95
N ALA A 162 -2.44 0.57 -2.94
CA ALA A 162 -3.16 1.58 -2.15
C ALA A 162 -4.64 1.63 -2.54
N LEU A 163 -4.95 1.78 -3.83
CA LEU A 163 -6.32 1.84 -4.34
C LEU A 163 -7.10 0.55 -4.06
N SER A 164 -6.43 -0.59 -4.23
CA SER A 164 -6.97 -1.91 -3.93
C SER A 164 -7.35 -2.06 -2.46
N MET A 165 -6.47 -1.65 -1.54
CA MET A 165 -6.72 -1.70 -0.10
C MET A 165 -7.83 -0.73 0.32
N ILE A 166 -7.86 0.48 -0.23
CA ILE A 166 -8.96 1.42 0.01
C ILE A 166 -10.30 0.80 -0.43
N ALA A 167 -10.34 0.20 -1.60
CA ALA A 167 -11.56 -0.44 -2.10
C ALA A 167 -11.98 -1.66 -1.29
N LEU A 168 -11.00 -2.43 -0.77
CA LEU A 168 -11.26 -3.60 0.05
C LEU A 168 -11.80 -3.21 1.42
N LEU A 169 -11.16 -2.27 2.11
CA LEU A 169 -11.58 -1.84 3.45
C LEU A 169 -12.95 -1.17 3.46
N LYS A 170 -13.38 -0.55 2.35
CA LYS A 170 -14.77 -0.05 2.21
C LYS A 170 -15.83 -1.15 2.18
N LYS A 171 -15.45 -2.41 1.96
CA LYS A 171 -16.37 -3.56 1.86
C LYS A 171 -16.40 -4.43 3.12
N ILE A 172 -15.47 -4.21 4.06
CA ILE A 172 -15.34 -4.93 5.33
C ILE A 172 -15.93 -4.03 6.41
#